data_AF-A0A8S3HCC8-F1
#
_entry.id   AF-A0A8S3HCC8-F1
#
_cell.length_a   1.000
_cell.length_b   1.000
_cell.length_c   1.000
_cell.angle_alpha   90.00
_cell.angle_beta   90.00
_cell.angle_gamma   90.00
#
_symmetry.space_group_name_H-M   'P 1'
#
loop_
_entity.id
_entity.type
_entity.pdbx_description
1 polymer ?
#
loop_
_entity_poly.entity_id
_entity_poly.type
_entity_poly.pdbx_seq_one_letter_code
_entity_poly.pdbx_strand_id
1 'polypeptide(L)'
;VVSPRPCASDNPPAKNTEVINLSNDEIAEKPKKTATWNQIFRPPTPPPFCSGHKERCVIRQVKDTSSNNWGRYFYVCSRANGASNNPQARCDHFSW
;
A
#
# COMPACT_ATOMS: atom_id res chain seq x y z
N VAL A 1 37.48 -3.82 -20.36
CA VAL A 1 36.39 -2.83 -20.44
C VAL A 1 35.40 -3.34 -21.48
N VAL A 2 34.31 -3.98 -21.04
CA VAL A 2 33.31 -4.54 -21.95
C VAL A 2 32.17 -3.53 -22.05
N SER A 3 32.08 -2.86 -23.21
CA SER A 3 30.97 -1.96 -23.51
C SER A 3 29.69 -2.77 -23.77
N PRO A 4 28.52 -2.38 -23.24
CA PRO A 4 27.27 -3.04 -23.58
C PRO A 4 26.87 -2.74 -25.03
N ARG A 5 26.39 -3.77 -25.74
CA ARG A 5 25.73 -3.62 -27.05
C ARG A 5 24.39 -2.88 -26.86
N PRO A 6 24.02 -1.93 -27.74
CA PRO A 6 22.68 -1.37 -27.74
C PRO A 6 21.66 -2.40 -28.22
N CYS A 7 20.55 -2.57 -27.49
CA CYS A 7 19.41 -3.34 -27.96
C CYS A 7 18.80 -2.65 -29.19
N ALA A 8 18.73 -3.38 -30.31
CA ALA A 8 17.99 -2.95 -31.48
C ALA A 8 16.51 -2.81 -31.11
N SER A 9 15.92 -1.66 -31.41
CA SER A 9 14.48 -1.45 -31.35
C SER A 9 13.88 -2.02 -32.63
N ASP A 10 13.41 -3.26 -32.57
CA ASP A 10 12.59 -3.84 -33.63
C ASP A 10 11.20 -3.24 -33.52
N ASN A 11 10.90 -2.28 -34.41
CA ASN A 11 9.55 -1.74 -34.55
C ASN A 11 8.75 -2.71 -35.44
N PRO A 12 7.69 -3.37 -34.93
CA PRO A 12 6.91 -4.30 -35.73
C PRO A 12 6.16 -3.57 -36.86
N PRO A 13 5.97 -4.19 -38.03
CA PRO A 13 5.28 -3.56 -39.16
C PRO A 13 3.84 -3.22 -38.79
N ALA A 14 3.45 -1.98 -39.08
CA ALA A 14 2.10 -1.46 -38.89
C ALA A 14 1.10 -2.38 -39.61
N LYS A 15 0.27 -3.07 -38.83
CA LYS A 15 -0.84 -3.84 -39.37
C LYS A 15 -1.95 -2.87 -39.75
N ASN A 16 -2.28 -2.88 -41.03
CA ASN A 16 -3.49 -2.35 -41.66
C ASN A 16 -4.69 -2.30 -40.70
N THR A 17 -5.11 -1.10 -40.35
CA THR A 17 -6.35 -0.87 -39.60
C THR A 17 -7.50 -0.80 -40.59
N GLU A 18 -8.27 -1.87 -40.70
CA GLU A 18 -9.61 -1.79 -41.31
C GLU A 18 -10.49 -0.98 -40.35
N VAL A 19 -10.88 0.21 -40.80
CA VAL A 19 -11.79 1.10 -40.08
C VAL A 19 -13.21 0.54 -40.16
N ILE A 20 -13.57 -0.26 -39.17
CA ILE A 20 -14.96 -0.65 -38.94
C ILE A 20 -15.71 0.57 -38.39
N ASN A 21 -16.54 1.21 -39.22
CA ASN A 21 -17.50 2.22 -38.78
C ASN A 21 -18.62 1.50 -38.00
N LEU A 22 -18.47 1.38 -36.67
CA LEU A 22 -19.58 1.08 -35.78
C LEU A 22 -20.22 2.39 -35.33
N SER A 23 -21.50 2.53 -35.65
CA SER A 23 -22.40 3.60 -35.23
C SER A 23 -22.33 3.84 -33.73
N ASN A 24 -22.29 5.12 -33.36
CA ASN A 24 -21.87 5.65 -32.06
C ASN A 24 -22.95 5.64 -30.96
N ASP A 25 -23.94 4.75 -31.02
CA ASP A 25 -25.14 4.81 -30.16
C ASP A 25 -25.19 3.75 -29.03
N GLU A 26 -24.03 3.21 -28.64
CA GLU A 26 -23.85 2.55 -27.32
C GLU A 26 -22.66 3.20 -26.60
N ILE A 27 -22.88 4.37 -26.01
CA ILE A 27 -21.89 5.02 -25.14
C ILE A 27 -21.75 4.20 -23.84
N ALA A 28 -20.86 3.21 -23.91
CA ALA A 28 -19.91 2.81 -22.88
C ALA A 28 -20.44 2.54 -21.46
N GLU A 29 -21.30 1.53 -21.30
CA GLU A 29 -21.27 0.72 -20.06
C GLU A 29 -19.96 -0.11 -20.07
N LYS A 30 -18.84 0.53 -19.70
CA LYS A 30 -17.60 -0.20 -19.42
C LYS A 30 -17.93 -1.23 -18.33
N PRO A 31 -17.75 -2.54 -18.59
CA PRO A 31 -18.30 -3.56 -17.74
C PRO A 31 -17.72 -3.44 -16.33
N LYS A 32 -18.59 -3.56 -15.32
CA LYS A 32 -18.40 -3.53 -13.85
C LYS A 32 -17.28 -4.45 -13.30
N LYS A 33 -16.49 -5.09 -14.17
CA LYS A 33 -15.40 -6.04 -13.89
C LYS A 33 -14.27 -5.41 -13.06
N THR A 34 -13.95 -4.13 -13.27
CA THR A 34 -12.88 -3.44 -12.52
C THR A 34 -13.28 -3.15 -11.07
N ALA A 35 -14.55 -2.85 -10.82
CA ALA A 35 -15.07 -2.59 -9.48
C ALA A 35 -14.99 -3.83 -8.57
N THR A 36 -15.28 -5.01 -9.11
CA THR A 36 -15.16 -6.28 -8.38
C THR A 36 -13.73 -6.56 -7.92
N TRP A 37 -12.74 -6.32 -8.78
CA TRP A 37 -11.33 -6.55 -8.43
C TRP A 37 -10.79 -5.58 -7.39
N ASN A 38 -11.20 -4.31 -7.45
CA ASN A 38 -10.88 -3.32 -6.41
C ASN A 38 -11.47 -3.69 -5.05
N GLN A 39 -12.60 -4.41 -5.03
CA GLN A 39 -13.21 -4.89 -3.79
C GLN A 39 -12.46 -6.09 -3.19
N ILE A 40 -11.96 -6.99 -4.04
CA ILE A 40 -11.20 -8.17 -3.59
C ILE A 40 -9.84 -7.74 -3.03
N PHE A 41 -9.15 -6.84 -3.73
CA PHE A 41 -7.80 -6.39 -3.37
C PHE A 41 -7.79 -5.04 -2.65
N ARG A 42 -8.76 -4.81 -1.75
CA ARG A 42 -8.74 -3.61 -0.92
C ARG A 42 -7.49 -3.62 -0.05
N PRO A 43 -6.71 -2.53 -0.03
CA PRO A 43 -5.60 -2.43 0.90
C PRO A 43 -6.14 -2.47 2.34
N PRO A 44 -5.38 -3.04 3.29
CA PRO A 44 -5.73 -2.96 4.70
C PRO A 44 -5.80 -1.50 5.15
N THR A 45 -6.57 -1.26 6.21
CA THR A 45 -6.62 0.06 6.83
C THR A 45 -5.21 0.48 7.27
N PRO A 46 -4.78 1.72 6.97
CA PRO A 46 -3.46 2.16 7.34
C PRO A 46 -3.34 2.28 8.87
N PRO A 47 -2.15 2.08 9.45
CA PRO A 47 -1.94 2.26 10.88
C PRO A 47 -2.35 3.67 11.36
N PRO A 48 -2.84 3.80 12.60
CA PRO A 48 -3.16 5.10 13.18
C PRO A 48 -1.91 5.98 13.28
N PHE A 49 -2.12 7.29 13.41
CA PHE A 49 -1.06 8.21 13.76
C PHE A 49 -0.87 8.25 15.28
N CYS A 50 0.37 8.30 15.74
CA CYS A 50 0.64 8.48 17.17
C CYS A 50 0.21 9.88 17.63
N SER A 51 -0.17 10.01 18.90
CA SER A 51 -0.68 11.27 19.47
C SER A 51 0.40 12.36 19.54
N GLY A 52 1.64 11.98 19.86
CA GLY A 52 2.75 12.91 20.04
C GLY A 52 3.36 13.44 18.73
N HIS A 53 3.68 12.55 17.78
CA HIS A 53 4.47 12.92 16.59
C HIS A 53 3.67 13.02 15.30
N LYS A 54 2.40 12.56 15.30
CA LYS A 54 1.57 12.48 14.08
C LYS A 54 2.21 11.63 12.97
N GLU A 55 2.94 10.59 13.37
CA GLU A 55 3.57 9.62 12.46
C GLU A 55 2.84 8.27 12.52
N ARG A 56 2.92 7.49 11.45
CA ARG A 56 2.29 6.16 11.39
C ARG A 56 2.88 5.24 12.47
N CYS A 57 2.00 4.64 13.26
CA CYS A 57 2.36 3.67 14.27
C CYS A 57 2.87 2.36 13.65
N VAL A 58 3.62 1.60 14.45
CA VAL A 58 4.03 0.22 14.13
C VAL A 58 3.14 -0.77 14.87
N ILE A 59 2.89 -1.91 14.23
CA ILE A 59 2.15 -3.03 14.84
C ILE A 59 3.10 -3.91 15.66
N ARG A 60 2.67 -4.30 16.85
CA ARG A 60 3.35 -5.25 17.75
C ARG A 60 2.37 -6.32 18.19
N GLN A 61 2.88 -7.47 18.61
CA GLN A 61 2.08 -8.58 19.09
C GLN A 61 2.43 -8.90 20.55
N VAL A 62 1.43 -9.18 21.37
CA VAL A 62 1.64 -9.64 22.75
C VAL A 62 2.16 -11.08 22.70
N LYS A 63 3.42 -11.28 23.09
CA LYS A 63 4.08 -12.59 23.11
C LYS A 63 4.00 -13.31 24.45
N ASP A 64 3.61 -12.60 25.50
CA ASP A 64 3.47 -13.16 26.84
C ASP A 64 2.28 -14.12 26.88
N THR A 65 2.58 -15.40 27.04
CA THR A 65 1.61 -16.51 27.05
C THR A 65 0.75 -16.53 28.30
N SER A 66 1.16 -15.83 29.37
CA SER A 66 0.38 -15.74 30.60
C SER A 66 -0.70 -14.66 30.54
N SER A 67 -0.64 -13.77 29.53
CA SER A 67 -1.61 -12.68 29.36
C SER A 67 -2.91 -13.14 28.71
N ASN A 68 -4.06 -12.64 29.19
CA ASN A 68 -5.34 -12.81 28.50
C ASN A 68 -5.37 -12.18 27.09
N ASN A 69 -4.40 -11.32 26.77
CA ASN A 69 -4.26 -10.68 25.45
C ASN A 69 -3.18 -11.35 24.58
N TRP A 70 -2.70 -12.54 24.95
CA TRP A 70 -1.71 -13.28 24.17
C TRP A 70 -2.13 -13.41 22.70
N GLY A 71 -1.20 -13.16 21.80
CA GLY A 71 -1.41 -13.23 20.36
C GLY A 71 -2.13 -12.02 19.75
N ARG A 72 -2.71 -11.11 20.55
CA ARG A 72 -3.33 -9.88 20.04
C ARG A 72 -2.28 -8.90 19.53
N TYR A 73 -2.67 -8.15 18.51
CA TYR A 73 -1.88 -7.04 17.98
C TYR A 73 -2.27 -5.73 18.63
N PHE A 74 -1.36 -4.76 18.61
CA PHE A 74 -1.57 -3.39 19.08
C PHE A 74 -0.63 -2.43 18.34
N TYR A 75 -1.01 -1.17 18.24
CA TYR A 75 -0.24 -0.09 17.62
C TYR A 75 0.47 0.78 18.65
N VAL A 76 1.70 1.14 18.33
CA VAL A 76 2.54 2.01 19.15
C VAL A 76 3.37 2.96 18.30
N CYS A 77 3.88 4.03 18.92
CA CYS A 77 4.81 4.95 18.28
C CYS A 77 6.02 4.22 17.67
N SER A 78 6.40 4.62 16.46
CA SER A 78 7.51 4.05 15.68
C SER A 78 8.89 4.53 16.12
N ARG A 79 8.97 5.63 16.88
CA ARG A 79 10.23 6.18 17.40
C ARG A 79 10.89 5.25 18.41
N ALA A 80 12.21 5.40 18.53
CA ALA A 80 13.01 4.69 19.52
C ALA A 80 12.74 5.22 20.93
N ASN A 81 12.94 4.36 21.93
CA ASN A 81 12.94 4.80 23.33
C ASN A 81 14.07 5.81 23.56
N GLY A 82 13.79 6.80 24.39
CA GLY A 82 14.76 7.84 24.75
C GLY A 82 14.38 8.49 26.08
N ALA A 83 15.17 9.48 26.50
CA ALA A 83 14.88 10.23 27.71
C ALA A 83 13.55 10.99 27.60
N SER A 84 12.85 11.15 28.72
CA SER A 84 11.52 11.80 28.77
C SER A 84 11.53 13.26 28.34
N ASN A 85 12.68 13.93 28.44
CA ASN A 85 12.86 15.31 27.98
C ASN A 85 13.17 15.43 26.48
N ASN A 86 13.37 14.32 25.77
CA ASN A 86 13.67 14.34 24.34
C ASN A 86 12.36 14.25 23.52
N PRO A 87 11.93 15.32 22.83
CA PRO A 87 10.70 15.29 22.04
C PRO A 87 10.76 14.33 20.83
N GLN A 88 11.97 13.93 20.40
CA GLN A 88 12.15 12.96 19.32
C GLN A 88 12.05 11.51 19.80
N ALA A 89 12.04 11.28 21.12
CA ALA A 89 11.83 9.96 21.70
C ALA A 89 10.38 9.49 21.53
N ARG A 90 10.19 8.19 21.69
CA ARG A 90 8.90 7.52 21.65
C ARG A 90 7.89 8.16 22.62
N CYS A 91 6.69 8.44 22.12
CA CYS A 91 5.55 8.87 22.94
C CYS A 91 4.74 7.66 23.43
N ASP A 92 3.87 7.89 24.41
CA ASP A 92 3.07 6.84 25.08
C ASP A 92 1.80 6.46 24.32
N HIS A 93 1.77 6.67 23.00
CA HIS A 93 0.62 6.26 22.19
C HIS A 93 0.46 4.73 22.19
N PHE A 94 -0.74 4.28 22.54
CA PHE A 94 -1.15 2.88 22.53
C PHE A 94 -2.57 2.77 21.99
N SER A 95 -2.81 1.84 21.08
CA SER A 95 -4.14 1.37 20.72
C SER A 95 -4.10 -0.13 20.47
N TRP A 96 -5.17 -0.84 20.79
CA TRP A 96 -5.34 -2.21 20.32
C TRP A 96 -5.41 -2.27 18.79
#